data_AF-A0A2K8XK45-F1
#
_entry.id   AF-A0A2K8XK45-F1
#
_cell.length_a   1.000
_cell.length_b   1.000
_cell.length_c   1.000
_cell.angle_alpha   90.00
_cell.angle_beta   90.00
_cell.angle_gamma   90.00
#
_symmetry.space_group_name_H-M   'P 1'
#
loop_
_entity.id
_entity.type
_entity.pdbx_description
1 polymer ?
#
loop_
_entity_poly.entity_id
_entity_poly.type
_entity_poly.pdbx_seq_one_letter_code
_entity_poly.pdbx_strand_id
1 'polypeptide(L)' 'MPNPTSETIKINANFGSEFRTSVLDLNGRVLLSNIKGKTINVSQFADGIYLLIIQNNDKKITKRIVVKK' A
#
# COMPACT_ATOMS: atom_id res chain seq x y z
N MET A 1 -23.39 11.24 -12.18
CA MET A 1 -21.96 11.58 -12.32
C MET A 1 -21.13 10.39 -11.86
N PRO A 2 -20.03 10.01 -12.54
CA PRO A 2 -19.37 8.74 -12.30
C PRO A 2 -18.75 8.76 -10.91
N ASN A 3 -19.03 7.76 -10.10
CA ASN A 3 -18.49 7.67 -8.75
C ASN A 3 -17.00 7.28 -8.86
N PRO A 4 -16.03 8.17 -8.57
CA PRO A 4 -14.64 7.79 -8.50
C PRO A 4 -14.45 7.11 -7.16
N THR A 5 -14.60 5.78 -7.13
CA THR A 5 -14.35 5.00 -5.91
C THR A 5 -12.89 5.27 -5.53
N SER A 6 -12.67 6.15 -4.56
CA SER A 6 -11.35 6.50 -4.08
C SER A 6 -10.82 5.33 -3.27
N GLU A 7 -10.19 4.39 -3.96
CA GLU A 7 -9.52 3.24 -3.36
C GLU A 7 -8.24 3.72 -2.68
N THR A 8 -8.40 4.11 -1.41
CA THR A 8 -7.31 4.52 -0.56
C THR A 8 -7.11 3.49 0.54
N ILE A 9 -5.87 3.08 0.75
CA ILE A 9 -5.48 2.19 1.83
C ILE A 9 -5.00 3.06 2.98
N LYS A 10 -5.68 2.97 4.13
CA LYS A 10 -5.28 3.63 5.38
C LYS A 10 -4.49 2.68 6.26
N ILE A 11 -3.30 3.11 6.66
CA ILE A 11 -2.35 2.39 7.50
C ILE A 11 -2.50 2.90 8.93
N ASN A 12 -3.23 2.15 9.75
CA ASN A 12 -3.30 2.37 11.19
C ASN A 12 -2.28 1.44 11.89
N ALA A 13 -0.99 1.74 11.73
CA ALA A 13 0.08 1.02 12.40
C ALA A 13 0.71 1.89 13.49
N ASN A 14 0.91 1.33 14.67
CA ASN A 14 1.70 1.96 15.73
C ASN A 14 3.20 1.69 15.49
N PHE A 15 3.72 2.21 14.38
CA PHE A 15 5.03 1.84 13.83
C PHE A 15 6.15 2.86 14.11
N GLY A 16 5.94 3.77 15.09
CA GLY A 16 6.78 4.95 15.27
C GLY A 16 6.50 6.02 14.20
N SER A 17 7.15 7.17 14.33
CA SER A 17 6.98 8.33 13.42
C SER A 17 7.59 8.10 12.04
N GLU A 18 8.60 7.24 11.92
CA GLU A 18 9.32 6.99 10.67
C GLU A 18 9.14 5.54 10.21
N PHE A 19 8.28 5.36 9.21
CA PHE A 19 8.14 4.11 8.49
C PHE A 19 8.09 4.38 6.98
N ARG A 20 8.57 3.41 6.21
CA ARG A 20 8.51 3.40 4.75
C ARG A 20 7.48 2.39 4.32
N THR A 21 6.72 2.78 3.31
CA THR A 21 5.69 1.94 2.72
C THR A 21 6.01 1.67 1.27
N SER A 22 5.88 0.43 0.84
CA SER A 22 6.02 0.01 -0.57
C SER A 22 4.88 -0.92 -0.96
N VAL A 23 4.49 -0.89 -2.23
CA VAL A 23 3.50 -1.81 -2.79
C VAL A 23 4.09 -2.53 -3.99
N LEU A 24 3.95 -3.85 -4.01
CA LEU A 24 4.48 -4.72 -5.05
C LEU A 24 3.35 -5.57 -5.64
N ASP A 25 3.45 -5.91 -6.92
CA ASP A 25 2.62 -6.98 -7.50
C ASP A 25 3.16 -8.37 -7.10
N LEU A 26 2.41 -9.43 -7.46
CA LEU A 26 2.79 -10.82 -7.16
C LEU A 26 4.10 -11.26 -7.83
N ASN A 27 4.55 -10.57 -8.88
CA ASN A 27 5.82 -10.85 -9.54
C ASN A 27 6.99 -10.12 -8.85
N GLY A 28 6.72 -9.40 -7.75
CA GLY A 28 7.73 -8.64 -7.02
C GLY A 28 8.08 -7.30 -7.68
N ARG A 29 7.34 -6.84 -8.69
CA ARG A 29 7.56 -5.53 -9.29
C ARG A 29 7.03 -4.45 -8.34
N VAL A 30 7.90 -3.52 -7.98
CA VAL A 30 7.55 -2.38 -7.12
C VAL A 30 6.70 -1.39 -7.93
N LEU A 31 5.49 -1.13 -7.45
CA LEU A 31 4.56 -0.17 -8.06
C LEU A 31 4.59 1.18 -7.34
N LEU A 32 4.77 1.15 -6.02
CA LEU A 32 4.92 2.34 -5.18
C LEU A 32 6.02 2.08 -4.15
N SER A 33 6.83 3.09 -3.85
CA SER A 33 7.92 2.98 -2.87
C SER A 33 8.09 4.26 -2.06
N ASN A 34 8.66 4.12 -0.85
CA ASN A 34 9.05 5.22 0.03
C ASN A 34 7.92 6.24 0.31
N ILE A 35 6.68 5.79 0.35
CA ILE A 35 5.57 6.67 0.69
C ILE A 35 5.66 7.03 2.17
N LYS A 36 5.89 8.31 2.45
CA LYS A 36 5.76 8.90 3.79
C LYS A 36 4.29 9.19 4.02
N GLY A 37 3.72 8.58 5.06
CA GLY A 37 2.33 8.81 5.46
C GLY A 37 1.52 7.53 5.61
N LYS A 38 0.28 7.71 6.09
CA LYS A 38 -0.63 6.62 6.43
C LYS A 38 -1.66 6.31 5.34
N THR A 39 -1.62 7.00 4.20
CA THR A 39 -2.62 6.83 3.14
C THR A 39 -1.92 6.54 1.82
N ILE A 40 -2.32 5.45 1.16
CA ILE A 40 -1.85 5.08 -0.17
C ILE A 40 -3.02 5.18 -1.12
N ASN A 41 -2.85 5.86 -2.24
CA ASN A 41 -3.82 5.85 -3.32
C ASN A 41 -3.53 4.68 -4.27
N VAL A 42 -4.48 3.77 -4.44
CA VAL A 42 -4.38 2.63 -5.36
C VAL A 42 -5.39 2.72 -6.51
N SER A 43 -5.99 3.88 -6.75
CA SER A 43 -7.00 4.08 -7.81
C SER A 43 -6.48 3.75 -9.21
N GLN A 44 -5.17 3.85 -9.43
CA GLN A 44 -4.53 3.53 -10.71
C GLN A 44 -4.20 2.03 -10.86
N PHE A 45 -4.39 1.22 -9.82
CA PHE A 45 -4.06 -0.20 -9.88
C PHE A 45 -5.16 -0.95 -10.62
N ALA A 46 -4.78 -2.02 -11.30
CA ALA A 46 -5.73 -2.94 -11.92
C ALA A 46 -6.31 -3.89 -10.87
N ASP A 47 -7.37 -4.60 -11.23
CA ASP A 47 -7.88 -5.68 -10.40
C ASP A 47 -6.79 -6.74 -10.21
N GLY A 48 -6.57 -7.14 -8.96
CA GLY A 48 -5.48 -8.05 -8.66
C GLY A 48 -5.08 -8.11 -7.21
N ILE A 49 -4.03 -8.89 -6.97
CA ILE A 49 -3.43 -9.07 -5.65
C ILE A 49 -2.11 -8.32 -5.61
N TYR A 50 -1.90 -7.59 -4.53
CA TYR A 50 -0.67 -6.87 -4.27
C TYR A 50 -0.17 -7.13 -2.85
N LEU A 51 1.10 -6.83 -2.63
CA LEU A 51 1.77 -6.92 -1.34
C LEU A 51 2.10 -5.52 -0.85
N LEU A 52 1.48 -5.14 0.25
CA LEU A 52 1.81 -3.94 1.00
C LEU A 52 2.91 -4.27 2.01
N ILE A 53 4.05 -3.61 1.87
CA ILE A 53 5.17 -3.73 2.80
C ILE A 53 5.28 -2.43 3.60
N ILE A 54 5.23 -2.54 4.92
CA ILE A 54 5.44 -1.45 5.87
C ILE A 54 6.68 -1.81 6.69
N GLN A 55 7.69 -0.96 6.67
CA GLN A 55 8.93 -1.25 7.41
C GLN A 55 9.54 -0.01 8.04
N ASN A 56 10.14 -0.18 9.20
CA ASN A 56 11.04 0.77 9.84
C ASN A 56 12.39 0.07 10.08
N ASN A 57 13.27 0.66 10.88
CA ASN A 57 14.61 0.09 11.13
C ASN A 57 14.57 -1.26 11.86
N ASP A 58 13.52 -1.55 12.63
CA ASP A 58 13.46 -2.72 13.51
C ASP A 58 12.47 -3.79 13.03
N LYS A 59 11.46 -3.40 12.25
CA LYS A 59 10.31 -4.24 11.94
C LYS A 59 9.90 -4.12 10.47
N LYS A 60 9.48 -5.25 9.90
CA LYS A 60 8.89 -5.35 8.57
C LYS A 60 7.57 -6.13 8.65
N ILE A 61 6.50 -5.51 8.18
CA ILE A 61 5.18 -6.13 8.02
C ILE A 61 4.88 -6.23 6.55
N THR A 62 4.38 -7.41 6.14
CA THR A 62 3.84 -7.61 4.80
C THR A 62 2.35 -7.97 4.93
N LYS A 63 1.51 -7.29 4.15
CA LYS A 63 0.07 -7.55 4.08
C LYS A 63 -0.35 -7.77 2.65
N ARG A 64 -1.12 -8.83 2.40
CA ARG A 64 -1.78 -9.05 1.11
C ARG A 64 -2.98 -8.11 1.00
N ILE A 65 -3.09 -7.42 -0.11
CA ILE A 65 -4.25 -6.58 -0.46
C ILE A 65 -4.86 -7.09 -1.76
N VAL A 66 -6.18 -7.01 -1.85
CA VAL A 66 -6.94 -7.39 -3.05
C VAL A 66 -7.64 -6.13 -3.53
N VAL A 67 -7.33 -5.72 -4.75
CA VAL A 67 -7.96 -4.60 -5.45
C VAL A 67 -9.01 -5.18 -6.39
N LYS A 68 -10.23 -4.64 -6.32
CA LYS A 68 -11.38 -5.01 -7.15
C LYS A 68 -12.20 -3.75 -7.46
N LYS A 69 -12.33 -3.44 -8.74
CA LYS A 69 -13.15 -2.35 -9.27
C LYS A 69 -14.55 -2.80 -9.64
#